data_AF-A0A7Y4JZX1-F1
#
_entry.id   AF-A0A7Y4JZX1-F1
#
_cell.length_a   1.000
_cell.length_b   1.000
_cell.length_c   1.000
_cell.angle_alpha   90.00
_cell.angle_beta   90.00
_cell.angle_gamma   90.00
#
_symmetry.space_group_name_H-M   'P 1'
#
loop_
_entity.id
_entity.type
_entity.pdbx_description
1 polymer ?
#
loop_
_entity_poly.entity_id
_entity_poly.type
_entity_poly.pdbx_seq_one_letter_code
_entity_poly.pdbx_strand_id
1 'polypeptide(L)'
;MKRTLHGVTLAAVLFTGGVSLAQSAAPATPATKAAPAAKGMAEFKGFMAPTDPKAFLERLHHINQSEIKQAELAQKSSENPDVKSYAKMMIDSHTAADKQVMDFAKTQNLKLAEMPKPANDMEKKGMAADKALMEKLQTLKGMPFDSCYMANQVGAHDEAIGMVMAAKQGMTSAPAEMTTMLTQLSQELPKHRDMAYQALGKLDDAMGVGGAGMQGGSMDHGSMDHGTMGGSTGGTTGGTTKTK
;
A
#
# COMPACT_ATOMS: atom_id res chain seq x y z
N MET A 1 -34.65 26.32 -49.62
CA MET A 1 -33.73 26.30 -50.77
C MET A 1 -33.03 24.95 -50.84
N LYS A 2 -33.22 24.28 -51.98
CA LYS A 2 -32.51 23.12 -52.57
C LYS A 2 -32.15 21.92 -51.66
N ARG A 3 -33.10 20.98 -51.63
CA ARG A 3 -32.87 19.54 -51.50
C ARG A 3 -32.27 19.00 -52.80
N THR A 4 -31.34 18.05 -52.71
CA THR A 4 -30.97 17.16 -53.82
C THR A 4 -30.97 15.71 -53.33
N LEU A 5 -31.88 14.94 -53.91
CA LEU A 5 -31.99 13.48 -53.89
C LEU A 5 -31.18 12.87 -55.05
N HIS A 6 -31.15 11.53 -55.05
CA HIS A 6 -30.72 10.57 -56.08
C HIS A 6 -29.23 10.15 -55.96
N GLY A 7 -28.84 8.88 -55.95
CA GLY A 7 -29.58 7.68 -56.36
C GLY A 7 -29.02 6.39 -55.77
N VAL A 8 -29.91 5.42 -55.77
CA VAL A 8 -29.76 4.00 -55.41
C VAL A 8 -28.82 3.31 -56.39
N THR A 9 -27.90 2.50 -55.90
CA THR A 9 -27.49 1.30 -56.65
C THR A 9 -27.44 0.11 -55.70
N LEU A 10 -28.38 -0.79 -55.95
CA LEU A 10 -28.55 -2.11 -55.37
C LEU A 10 -27.61 -3.05 -56.12
N ALA A 11 -26.70 -3.73 -55.42
CA ALA A 11 -26.00 -4.90 -55.95
C ALA A 11 -26.15 -6.03 -54.93
N ALA A 12 -27.15 -6.88 -55.18
CA ALA A 12 -27.32 -8.15 -54.52
C ALA A 12 -26.25 -9.12 -55.02
N VAL A 13 -25.50 -9.73 -54.11
CA VAL A 13 -24.71 -10.94 -54.39
C VAL A 13 -25.17 -12.02 -53.43
N LEU A 14 -25.48 -13.16 -54.04
CA LEU A 14 -26.11 -14.34 -53.47
C LEU A 14 -25.40 -14.89 -52.22
N PHE A 15 -26.23 -15.28 -51.26
CA PHE A 15 -25.92 -16.26 -50.24
C PHE A 15 -25.66 -17.64 -50.89
N THR A 16 -24.48 -18.19 -50.68
CA THR A 16 -24.28 -19.65 -50.66
C THR A 16 -23.78 -20.02 -49.27
N GLY A 17 -24.54 -20.90 -48.62
CA GLY A 17 -24.41 -21.23 -47.21
C GLY A 17 -23.11 -21.95 -46.85
N GLY A 18 -22.64 -21.63 -45.65
CA GLY A 18 -21.76 -22.46 -44.85
C GLY A 18 -22.21 -22.33 -43.41
N VAL A 19 -22.77 -23.40 -42.85
CA VAL A 19 -23.01 -23.50 -41.41
C VAL A 19 -21.64 -23.71 -40.76
N SER A 20 -21.07 -22.66 -40.19
CA SER A 20 -19.97 -22.76 -39.25
C SER A 20 -20.50 -22.49 -37.85
N LEU A 21 -20.38 -23.48 -36.97
CA LEU A 21 -20.62 -23.33 -35.54
C LEU A 21 -19.68 -22.23 -35.02
N ALA A 22 -20.25 -21.07 -34.68
CA ALA A 22 -19.52 -20.00 -34.01
C ALA A 22 -19.19 -20.44 -32.58
N GLN A 23 -17.95 -20.87 -32.35
CA GLN A 23 -17.39 -20.97 -31.01
C GLN A 23 -17.20 -19.54 -30.49
N SER A 24 -18.04 -19.14 -29.54
CA SER A 24 -17.94 -17.85 -28.85
C SER A 24 -16.64 -17.78 -28.06
N ALA A 25 -15.57 -17.29 -28.70
CA ALA A 25 -14.39 -16.83 -28.00
C ALA A 25 -14.73 -15.48 -27.34
N ALA A 26 -14.71 -15.46 -26.00
CA ALA A 26 -14.75 -14.22 -25.24
C ALA A 26 -13.65 -13.27 -25.73
N PRO A 27 -13.89 -11.95 -25.80
CA PRO A 27 -12.87 -11.01 -26.21
C PRO A 27 -11.73 -11.07 -25.19
N ALA A 28 -10.56 -11.54 -25.63
CA ALA A 28 -9.33 -11.36 -24.89
C ALA A 28 -9.11 -9.85 -24.77
N THR A 29 -9.16 -9.35 -23.54
CA THR A 29 -8.69 -8.01 -23.21
C THR A 29 -7.30 -7.86 -23.81
N PRO A 30 -7.02 -6.80 -24.59
CA PRO A 30 -5.67 -6.60 -25.10
C PRO A 30 -4.76 -6.44 -23.88
N ALA A 31 -3.83 -7.38 -23.70
CA ALA A 31 -2.73 -7.17 -22.78
C ALA A 31 -2.03 -5.89 -23.23
N THR A 32 -2.15 -4.83 -22.43
CA THR A 32 -1.47 -3.57 -22.67
C THR A 32 0.02 -3.88 -22.77
N LYS A 33 0.57 -3.79 -23.97
CA LYS A 33 1.99 -3.97 -24.22
C LYS A 33 2.71 -2.96 -23.34
N ALA A 34 3.49 -3.43 -22.36
CA ALA A 34 4.28 -2.58 -21.49
C ALA A 34 5.03 -1.56 -22.36
N ALA A 35 4.86 -0.27 -22.06
CA ALA A 35 5.62 0.76 -22.74
C ALA A 35 7.12 0.42 -22.59
N PRO A 36 7.95 0.60 -23.63
CA PRO A 36 9.38 0.37 -23.48
C PRO A 36 9.87 1.24 -22.34
N ALA A 37 10.44 0.61 -21.30
CA ALA A 37 11.00 1.29 -20.15
C ALA A 37 11.93 2.40 -20.65
N ALA A 38 11.70 3.63 -20.21
CA ALA A 38 12.59 4.74 -20.51
C ALA A 38 14.00 4.35 -20.07
N LYS A 39 15.04 4.62 -20.89
CA LYS A 39 16.43 4.28 -20.55
C LYS A 39 16.75 4.76 -19.13
N GLY A 40 17.18 3.84 -18.26
CA GLY A 40 17.54 4.14 -16.87
C GLY A 40 16.38 4.19 -15.88
N MET A 41 15.19 3.74 -16.26
CA MET A 41 14.03 3.57 -15.38
C MET A 41 13.53 2.13 -15.43
N ALA A 42 13.06 1.64 -14.29
CA ALA A 42 12.29 0.40 -14.17
C ALA A 42 10.84 0.71 -13.84
N GLU A 43 9.95 -0.19 -14.24
CA GLU A 43 8.51 -0.08 -14.02
C GLU A 43 8.00 -1.34 -13.31
N PHE A 44 7.13 -1.14 -12.33
CA PHE A 44 6.39 -2.20 -11.66
C PHE A 44 4.95 -1.75 -11.46
N LYS A 45 4.00 -2.34 -12.19
CA LYS A 45 2.56 -2.03 -12.08
C LYS A 45 2.26 -0.53 -12.20
N GLY A 46 2.93 0.17 -13.12
CA GLY A 46 2.78 1.61 -13.34
C GLY A 46 3.62 2.49 -12.39
N PHE A 47 4.25 1.93 -11.36
CA PHE A 47 5.22 2.66 -10.52
C PHE A 47 6.58 2.65 -11.18
N MET A 48 7.30 3.77 -11.12
CA MET A 48 8.61 3.93 -11.76
C MET A 48 9.70 4.17 -10.73
N ALA A 49 10.90 3.65 -11.00
CA ALA A 49 12.10 3.94 -10.22
C ALA A 49 13.33 4.08 -11.12
N PRO A 50 14.25 5.02 -10.84
CA PRO A 50 15.54 5.03 -11.51
C PRO A 50 16.29 3.72 -11.27
N THR A 51 16.97 3.21 -12.28
CA THR A 51 17.86 2.05 -12.14
C THR A 51 19.31 2.45 -11.82
N ASP A 52 19.63 3.74 -11.91
CA ASP A 52 20.89 4.30 -11.43
C ASP A 52 20.88 4.36 -9.88
N PRO A 53 21.84 3.72 -9.18
CA PRO A 53 21.85 3.69 -7.72
C PRO A 53 21.89 5.08 -7.08
N LYS A 54 22.66 6.03 -7.64
CA LYS A 54 22.73 7.40 -7.10
C LYS A 54 21.36 8.08 -7.19
N ALA A 55 20.73 8.04 -8.36
CA ALA A 55 19.42 8.66 -8.58
C ALA A 55 18.33 8.06 -7.68
N PHE A 56 18.40 6.76 -7.38
CA PHE A 56 17.47 6.12 -6.45
C PHE A 56 17.74 6.51 -4.99
N LEU A 57 19.01 6.53 -4.56
CA LEU A 57 19.39 6.95 -3.21
C LEU A 57 19.02 8.41 -2.92
N GLU A 58 19.15 9.32 -3.89
CA GLU A 58 18.69 10.71 -3.73
C GLU A 58 17.19 10.81 -3.45
N ARG A 59 16.38 9.95 -4.08
CA ARG A 59 14.94 9.90 -3.84
C ARG A 59 14.62 9.33 -2.47
N LEU A 60 15.26 8.22 -2.09
CA LEU A 60 15.09 7.66 -0.75
C LEU A 60 15.48 8.66 0.34
N HIS A 61 16.61 9.35 0.17
CA HIS A 61 17.05 10.38 1.11
C HIS A 61 16.02 11.50 1.23
N HIS A 62 15.55 12.04 0.09
CA HIS A 62 14.55 13.09 0.06
C HIS A 62 13.22 12.67 0.72
N ILE A 63 12.73 11.46 0.41
CA ILE A 63 11.51 10.89 1.00
C ILE A 63 11.66 10.76 2.51
N ASN A 64 12.76 10.17 2.99
CA ASN A 64 13.00 10.06 4.43
C ASN A 64 12.99 11.42 5.13
N GLN A 65 13.67 12.42 4.56
CA GLN A 65 13.70 13.77 5.12
C GLN A 65 12.32 14.44 5.12
N SER A 66 11.47 14.16 4.13
CA SER A 66 10.09 14.65 4.06
C SER A 66 9.22 13.98 5.14
N GLU A 67 9.26 12.66 5.23
CA GLU A 67 8.50 11.84 6.19
C GLU A 67 8.86 12.17 7.64
N ILE A 68 10.16 12.39 7.94
CA ILE A 68 10.61 12.83 9.28
C ILE A 68 9.95 14.17 9.65
N LYS A 69 9.96 15.16 8.75
CA LYS A 69 9.38 16.48 9.01
C LYS A 69 7.86 16.42 9.20
N GLN A 70 7.18 15.60 8.40
CA GLN A 70 5.74 15.34 8.55
C GLN A 70 5.43 14.71 9.91
N ALA A 71 6.22 13.71 10.30
CA ALA A 71 6.05 13.01 11.57
C ALA A 71 6.40 13.88 12.78
N GLU A 72 7.43 14.73 12.72
CA GLU A 72 7.72 15.73 13.76
C GLU A 72 6.56 16.71 13.96
N LEU A 73 5.96 17.18 12.86
CA LEU A 73 4.78 18.03 12.92
C LEU A 73 3.60 17.29 13.56
N ALA A 74 3.39 16.01 13.23
CA ALA A 74 2.34 15.19 13.82
C ALA A 74 2.55 14.93 15.31
N GLN A 75 3.77 14.64 15.74
CA GLN A 75 4.11 14.45 17.16
C GLN A 75 3.82 15.72 17.98
N LYS A 76 4.05 16.90 17.39
CA LYS A 76 3.78 18.20 18.02
C LYS A 76 2.30 18.60 17.99
N SER A 77 1.58 18.28 16.91
CA SER A 77 0.25 18.86 16.64
C SER A 77 -0.91 17.96 17.03
N SER A 78 -0.70 16.65 17.12
CA SER A 78 -1.75 15.69 17.49
C SER A 78 -1.86 15.54 19.01
N GLU A 79 -3.10 15.35 19.46
CA GLU A 79 -3.41 14.92 20.83
C GLU A 79 -3.78 13.42 20.88
N ASN A 80 -3.96 12.77 19.72
CA ASN A 80 -4.34 11.37 19.64
C ASN A 80 -3.13 10.45 19.95
N PRO A 81 -3.23 9.54 20.92
CA PRO A 81 -2.10 8.70 21.32
C PRO A 81 -1.62 7.75 20.21
N ASP A 82 -2.52 7.22 19.38
CA ASP A 82 -2.16 6.33 18.27
C ASP A 82 -1.40 7.09 17.18
N VAL A 83 -1.85 8.31 16.85
CA VAL A 83 -1.16 9.19 15.87
C VAL A 83 0.21 9.61 16.37
N LYS A 84 0.34 9.98 17.65
CA LYS A 84 1.65 10.34 18.25
C LYS A 84 2.61 9.16 18.29
N SER A 85 2.10 7.97 18.61
CA SER A 85 2.91 6.74 18.64
C SER A 85 3.40 6.38 17.24
N TYR A 86 2.51 6.43 16.24
CA TYR A 86 2.88 6.26 14.84
C TYR A 86 3.92 7.28 14.40
N ALA A 87 3.69 8.58 14.66
CA ALA A 87 4.63 9.64 14.32
C ALA A 87 6.01 9.43 14.96
N LYS A 88 6.08 9.04 16.23
CA LYS A 88 7.36 8.72 16.87
C LYS A 88 8.09 7.57 16.16
N MET A 89 7.37 6.49 15.84
CA MET A 89 7.92 5.34 15.13
C MET A 89 8.47 5.76 13.75
N MET A 90 7.73 6.60 13.02
CA MET A 90 8.15 7.13 11.73
C MET A 90 9.45 7.94 11.81
N ILE A 91 9.58 8.81 12.82
CA ILE A 91 10.82 9.57 13.07
C ILE A 91 11.99 8.59 13.29
N ASP A 92 11.83 7.61 14.19
CA ASP A 92 12.90 6.67 14.53
C ASP A 92 13.32 5.82 13.31
N SER A 93 12.32 5.24 12.62
CA SER A 93 12.52 4.32 11.49
C SER A 93 13.13 5.04 10.28
N HIS A 94 12.57 6.18 9.88
CA HIS A 94 13.08 6.92 8.73
C HIS A 94 14.43 7.59 9.02
N THR A 95 14.70 8.02 10.26
CA THR A 95 16.05 8.51 10.62
C THR A 95 17.09 7.40 10.51
N ALA A 96 16.76 6.19 10.96
CA ALA A 96 17.66 5.04 10.81
C ALA A 96 17.87 4.66 9.34
N ALA A 97 16.79 4.60 8.55
CA ALA A 97 16.86 4.31 7.12
C ALA A 97 17.67 5.37 6.37
N ASP A 98 17.49 6.64 6.70
CA ASP A 98 18.23 7.74 6.07
C ASP A 98 19.72 7.69 6.38
N LYS A 99 20.06 7.35 7.62
CA LYS A 99 21.45 7.13 8.00
C LYS A 99 22.07 5.98 7.18
N GLN A 100 21.34 4.88 6.97
CA GLN A 100 21.82 3.78 6.13
C GLN A 100 22.02 4.21 4.67
N VAL A 101 21.10 5.00 4.10
CA VAL A 101 21.21 5.58 2.75
C VAL A 101 22.46 6.45 2.64
N MET A 102 22.66 7.36 3.59
CA MET A 102 23.78 8.29 3.59
C MET A 102 25.12 7.60 3.81
N ASP A 103 25.18 6.59 4.68
CA ASP A 103 26.40 5.81 4.90
C ASP A 103 26.74 4.97 3.68
N PHE A 104 25.75 4.31 3.05
CA PHE A 104 25.98 3.60 1.80
C PHE A 104 26.47 4.54 0.68
N ALA A 105 25.84 5.70 0.50
CA ALA A 105 26.28 6.70 -0.47
C ALA A 105 27.74 7.13 -0.25
N LYS A 106 28.17 7.33 1.01
CA LYS A 106 29.58 7.62 1.34
C LYS A 106 30.51 6.48 0.93
N THR A 107 30.16 5.21 1.20
CA THR A 107 30.99 4.06 0.79
C THR A 107 31.19 3.99 -0.73
N GLN A 108 30.19 4.46 -1.48
CA GLN A 108 30.21 4.51 -2.94
C GLN A 108 30.81 5.81 -3.50
N ASN A 109 31.33 6.69 -2.65
CA ASN A 109 31.82 8.03 -3.00
C ASN A 109 30.78 8.90 -3.74
N LEU A 110 29.49 8.69 -3.43
CA LEU A 110 28.38 9.43 -4.01
C LEU A 110 28.05 10.65 -3.15
N LYS A 111 27.89 11.81 -3.79
CA LYS A 111 27.28 12.99 -3.17
C LYS A 111 25.82 13.05 -3.60
N LEU A 112 24.91 12.82 -2.65
CA LEU A 112 23.47 12.91 -2.89
C LEU A 112 23.04 14.38 -2.88
N ALA A 113 22.14 14.74 -3.79
CA ALA A 113 21.45 16.02 -3.72
C ALA A 113 20.34 15.98 -2.66
N GLU A 114 20.22 17.05 -1.88
CA GLU A 114 19.13 17.25 -0.90
C GLU A 114 17.73 17.23 -1.56
N MET A 115 17.65 17.72 -2.80
CA MET A 115 16.42 17.73 -3.59
C MET A 115 16.74 17.19 -4.99
N PRO A 116 16.37 15.93 -5.31
CA PRO A 116 16.57 15.37 -6.63
C PRO A 116 15.72 16.11 -7.67
N LYS A 117 16.19 16.12 -8.91
CA LYS A 117 15.34 16.52 -10.05
C LYS A 117 14.31 15.43 -10.30
N PRO A 118 13.03 15.77 -10.52
CA PRO A 118 12.03 14.80 -10.93
C PRO A 118 12.46 14.07 -12.21
N ALA A 119 12.27 12.76 -12.25
CA ALA A 119 12.56 11.92 -13.40
C ALA A 119 11.48 12.04 -14.48
N ASN A 120 10.25 12.33 -14.08
CA ASN A 120 9.09 12.44 -14.95
C ASN A 120 8.02 13.35 -14.33
N ASP A 121 6.94 13.59 -15.07
CA ASP A 121 5.84 14.46 -14.62
C ASP A 121 5.06 13.89 -13.43
N MET A 122 5.05 12.57 -13.25
CA MET A 122 4.38 11.92 -12.12
C MET A 122 5.12 12.21 -10.82
N GLU A 123 6.44 11.99 -10.81
CA GLU A 123 7.29 12.31 -9.66
C GLU A 123 7.27 13.82 -9.35
N LYS A 124 7.25 14.67 -10.39
CA LYS A 124 7.11 16.12 -10.20
C LYS A 124 5.81 16.48 -9.48
N LYS A 125 4.71 15.81 -9.80
CA LYS A 125 3.42 16.01 -9.12
C LYS A 125 3.46 15.47 -7.69
N GLY A 126 4.09 14.32 -7.45
CA GLY A 126 4.30 13.77 -6.10
C GLY A 126 5.05 14.75 -5.19
N MET A 127 6.21 15.24 -5.63
CA MET A 127 6.98 16.25 -4.87
C MET A 127 6.19 17.54 -4.59
N ALA A 128 5.34 17.97 -5.53
CA ALA A 128 4.47 19.12 -5.33
C ALA A 128 3.33 18.82 -4.34
N ALA A 129 2.78 17.60 -4.37
CA ALA A 129 1.76 17.14 -3.43
C ALA A 129 2.31 17.06 -2.00
N ASP A 130 3.52 16.54 -1.80
CA ASP A 130 4.18 16.50 -0.49
C ASP A 130 4.34 17.90 0.11
N LYS A 131 4.77 18.87 -0.72
CA LYS A 131 4.87 20.27 -0.29
C LYS A 131 3.50 20.83 0.10
N ALA A 132 2.48 20.64 -0.74
CA ALA A 132 1.13 21.13 -0.47
C ALA A 132 0.50 20.47 0.76
N LEU A 133 0.80 19.19 1.00
CA LEU A 133 0.40 18.48 2.20
C LEU A 133 1.01 19.12 3.44
N MET A 134 2.32 19.40 3.45
CA MET A 134 2.96 20.03 4.61
C MET A 134 2.33 21.39 4.94
N GLU A 135 2.04 22.21 3.92
CA GLU A 135 1.32 23.48 4.09
C GLU A 135 -0.09 23.25 4.67
N LYS A 136 -0.82 22.24 4.15
CA LYS A 136 -2.14 21.87 4.65
C LYS A 136 -2.10 21.43 6.12
N LEU A 137 -1.19 20.51 6.47
CA LEU A 137 -1.04 19.99 7.83
C LEU A 137 -0.75 21.10 8.85
N GLN A 138 0.03 22.12 8.48
CA GLN A 138 0.31 23.25 9.36
C GLN A 138 -0.96 24.04 9.75
N THR A 139 -1.96 24.09 8.86
CA THR A 139 -3.23 24.79 9.08
C THR A 139 -4.26 23.96 9.85
N LEU A 140 -4.21 22.63 9.73
CA LEU A 140 -5.15 21.73 10.38
C LEU A 140 -4.82 21.54 11.86
N LYS A 141 -5.82 21.21 12.67
CA LYS A 141 -5.69 20.89 14.10
C LYS A 141 -6.67 19.78 14.48
N GLY A 142 -6.38 19.07 15.56
CA GLY A 142 -7.23 17.99 16.09
C GLY A 142 -7.52 16.90 15.05
N MET A 143 -8.74 16.37 15.08
CA MET A 143 -9.13 15.23 14.23
C MET A 143 -8.96 15.45 12.71
N PRO A 144 -9.27 16.62 12.12
CA PRO A 144 -8.93 16.89 10.71
C PRO A 144 -7.44 16.78 10.40
N PHE A 145 -6.57 17.21 11.33
CA PHE A 145 -5.12 17.03 11.20
C PHE A 145 -4.78 15.54 11.19
N ASP A 146 -5.26 14.81 12.20
CA ASP A 146 -4.96 13.39 12.39
C ASP A 146 -5.38 12.58 11.16
N SER A 147 -6.60 12.77 10.68
CA SER A 147 -7.13 12.05 9.51
C SER A 147 -6.37 12.39 8.24
N CYS A 148 -6.03 13.67 8.03
CA CYS A 148 -5.27 14.12 6.86
C CYS A 148 -3.85 13.52 6.86
N TYR A 149 -3.19 13.50 8.01
CA TYR A 149 -1.86 12.92 8.15
C TYR A 149 -1.92 11.41 7.90
N MET A 150 -2.74 10.66 8.65
CA MET A 150 -2.80 9.20 8.53
C MET A 150 -3.20 8.73 7.12
N ALA A 151 -4.17 9.39 6.48
CA ALA A 151 -4.56 9.08 5.11
C ALA A 151 -3.43 9.34 4.10
N ASN A 152 -2.67 10.42 4.27
CA ASN A 152 -1.51 10.66 3.41
C ASN A 152 -0.42 9.61 3.60
N GLN A 153 -0.15 9.23 4.85
CA GLN A 153 0.85 8.21 5.15
C GLN A 153 0.53 6.87 4.48
N VAL A 154 -0.75 6.49 4.39
CA VAL A 154 -1.16 5.29 3.63
C VAL A 154 -0.75 5.40 2.17
N GLY A 155 -1.11 6.51 1.49
CA GLY A 155 -0.80 6.72 0.08
C GLY A 155 0.70 6.82 -0.21
N ALA A 156 1.44 7.59 0.60
CA ALA A 156 2.88 7.75 0.46
C ALA A 156 3.63 6.42 0.58
N HIS A 157 3.20 5.55 1.50
CA HIS A 157 3.81 4.23 1.66
C HIS A 157 3.43 3.27 0.53
N ASP A 158 2.21 3.32 -0.01
CA ASP A 158 1.84 2.53 -1.20
C ASP A 158 2.69 2.94 -2.43
N GLU A 159 2.93 4.24 -2.62
CA GLU A 159 3.83 4.75 -3.67
C GLU A 159 5.27 4.29 -3.46
N ALA A 160 5.78 4.38 -2.23
CA ALA A 160 7.13 3.93 -1.88
C ALA A 160 7.31 2.41 -2.10
N ILE A 161 6.30 1.60 -1.75
CA ILE A 161 6.31 0.15 -2.02
C ILE A 161 6.42 -0.09 -3.53
N GLY A 162 5.61 0.59 -4.34
CA GLY A 162 5.67 0.50 -5.79
C GLY A 162 7.05 0.85 -6.36
N MET A 163 7.62 1.97 -5.89
CA MET A 163 8.96 2.43 -6.29
C MET A 163 10.05 1.41 -5.90
N VAL A 164 10.02 0.88 -4.69
CA VAL A 164 11.00 -0.13 -4.22
C VAL A 164 10.88 -1.42 -5.02
N MET A 165 9.67 -1.86 -5.36
CA MET A 165 9.46 -3.06 -6.19
C MET A 165 9.96 -2.85 -7.62
N ALA A 166 9.73 -1.67 -8.21
CA ALA A 166 10.32 -1.29 -9.50
C ALA A 166 11.85 -1.32 -9.45
N ALA A 167 12.45 -0.76 -8.40
CA ALA A 167 13.91 -0.78 -8.23
C ALA A 167 14.45 -2.21 -8.07
N LYS A 168 13.80 -3.07 -7.28
CA LYS A 168 14.19 -4.50 -7.13
C LYS A 168 14.18 -5.24 -8.47
N GLN A 169 13.20 -4.95 -9.33
CA GLN A 169 13.12 -5.56 -10.66
C GLN A 169 14.17 -4.98 -11.62
N GLY A 170 14.48 -3.69 -11.51
CA GLY A 170 15.39 -2.99 -12.42
C GLY A 170 16.87 -3.09 -12.08
N MET A 171 17.21 -3.30 -10.82
CA MET A 171 18.59 -3.28 -10.32
C MET A 171 19.15 -4.68 -10.04
N THR A 172 19.03 -5.60 -11.00
CA THR A 172 19.42 -7.01 -10.84
C THR A 172 20.92 -7.25 -10.63
N SER A 173 21.75 -6.22 -10.84
CA SER A 173 23.21 -6.27 -10.66
C SER A 173 23.69 -5.25 -9.62
N ALA A 174 22.82 -4.86 -8.69
CA ALA A 174 23.19 -3.95 -7.61
C ALA A 174 24.20 -4.57 -6.64
N PRO A 175 25.02 -3.75 -5.94
CA PRO A 175 25.84 -4.21 -4.83
C PRO A 175 25.02 -4.94 -3.75
N ALA A 176 25.67 -5.81 -2.98
CA ALA A 176 25.01 -6.63 -1.96
C ALA A 176 24.29 -5.78 -0.90
N GLU A 177 24.91 -4.66 -0.50
CA GLU A 177 24.35 -3.69 0.44
C GLU A 177 23.08 -3.03 -0.11
N MET A 178 23.07 -2.67 -1.39
CA MET A 178 21.90 -2.12 -2.07
C MET A 178 20.76 -3.14 -2.16
N THR A 179 21.09 -4.39 -2.49
CA THR A 179 20.12 -5.50 -2.52
C THR A 179 19.52 -5.76 -1.13
N THR A 180 20.34 -5.65 -0.09
CA THR A 180 19.91 -5.78 1.32
C THR A 180 18.97 -4.64 1.70
N MET A 181 19.34 -3.39 1.37
CA MET A 181 18.51 -2.21 1.62
C MET A 181 17.13 -2.33 0.94
N LEU A 182 17.10 -2.69 -0.35
CA LEU A 182 15.85 -2.90 -1.07
C LEU A 182 14.99 -4.02 -0.47
N THR A 183 15.63 -5.06 0.07
CA THR A 183 14.93 -6.15 0.76
C THR A 183 14.31 -5.67 2.08
N GLN A 184 15.05 -4.93 2.89
CA GLN A 184 14.56 -4.34 4.13
C GLN A 184 13.39 -3.38 3.86
N LEU A 185 13.54 -2.47 2.89
CA LEU A 185 12.47 -1.53 2.51
C LEU A 185 11.19 -2.27 2.07
N SER A 186 11.32 -3.36 1.30
CA SER A 186 10.16 -4.15 0.88
C SER A 186 9.43 -4.87 2.03
N GLN A 187 10.05 -4.97 3.21
CA GLN A 187 9.46 -5.59 4.39
C GLN A 187 8.92 -4.55 5.37
N GLU A 188 9.59 -3.40 5.53
CA GLU A 188 9.20 -2.37 6.49
C GLU A 188 8.09 -1.46 5.97
N LEU A 189 8.14 -1.05 4.70
CA LEU A 189 7.13 -0.14 4.13
C LEU A 189 5.68 -0.66 4.25
N PRO A 190 5.38 -1.95 3.98
CA PRO A 190 4.03 -2.48 4.20
C PRO A 190 3.58 -2.39 5.67
N LYS A 191 4.49 -2.60 6.63
CA LYS A 191 4.15 -2.51 8.06
C LYS A 191 3.79 -1.08 8.43
N HIS A 192 4.57 -0.09 7.99
CA HIS A 192 4.25 1.31 8.21
C HIS A 192 2.91 1.69 7.58
N ARG A 193 2.64 1.22 6.35
CA ARG A 193 1.35 1.45 5.67
C ARG A 193 0.19 0.86 6.45
N ASP A 194 0.33 -0.38 6.92
CA ASP A 194 -0.73 -1.07 7.66
C ASP A 194 -1.00 -0.41 9.01
N MET A 195 0.05 0.03 9.71
CA MET A 195 -0.10 0.82 10.94
C MET A 195 -0.84 2.14 10.67
N ALA A 196 -0.53 2.80 9.55
CA ALA A 196 -1.22 4.03 9.18
C ALA A 196 -2.70 3.79 8.89
N TYR A 197 -3.01 2.73 8.14
CA TYR A 197 -4.38 2.33 7.81
C TYR A 197 -5.19 1.96 9.06
N GLN A 198 -4.60 1.22 10.00
CA GLN A 198 -5.26 0.87 11.26
C GLN A 198 -5.56 2.10 12.12
N ALA A 199 -4.60 3.02 12.25
CA ALA A 199 -4.82 4.25 12.99
C ALA A 199 -5.88 5.15 12.32
N LEU A 200 -5.91 5.20 10.97
CA LEU A 200 -6.97 5.89 10.23
C LEU A 200 -8.36 5.28 10.51
N GLY A 201 -8.50 3.95 10.44
CA GLY A 201 -9.78 3.28 10.71
C GLY A 201 -10.31 3.54 12.13
N LYS A 202 -9.41 3.57 13.13
CA LYS A 202 -9.79 3.93 14.51
C LYS A 202 -10.25 5.39 14.65
N LEU A 203 -9.68 6.30 13.86
CA LEU A 203 -10.14 7.69 13.83
C LEU A 203 -11.57 7.79 13.27
N ASP A 204 -11.87 7.02 12.22
CA ASP A 204 -13.21 6.96 11.61
C ASP A 204 -14.25 6.36 12.57
N ASP A 205 -13.90 5.29 13.30
CA ASP A 205 -14.78 4.70 14.33
C ASP A 205 -15.10 5.70 15.45
N ALA A 206 -14.11 6.51 15.86
CA ALA A 206 -14.28 7.55 16.87
C ALA A 206 -15.18 8.71 16.38
N MET A 207 -15.34 8.89 15.07
CA MET A 207 -16.25 9.90 14.50
C MET A 207 -17.73 9.52 14.60
N GLY A 208 -18.07 8.28 14.99
CA GLY A 208 -19.46 7.89 15.19
C GLY A 208 -20.33 8.09 13.95
N VAL A 209 -19.74 8.08 12.74
CA VAL A 209 -20.51 7.91 11.50
C VAL A 209 -20.97 6.47 11.51
N GLY A 210 -22.06 6.24 12.24
CA GLY A 210 -22.81 5.01 12.25
C GLY A 210 -23.24 4.70 10.83
N GLY A 211 -22.45 3.86 10.15
CA GLY A 211 -22.92 3.09 9.03
C GLY A 211 -24.15 2.34 9.50
N ALA A 212 -25.30 2.66 8.92
CA ALA A 212 -26.54 1.95 9.15
C ALA A 212 -26.30 0.44 9.03
N GLY A 213 -26.59 -0.26 10.12
CA GLY A 213 -26.82 -1.69 10.26
C GLY A 213 -26.24 -2.62 9.19
N MET A 214 -25.19 -3.34 9.55
CA MET A 214 -25.27 -4.79 9.43
C MET A 214 -25.15 -5.34 10.84
N GLN A 215 -26.30 -5.69 11.40
CA GLN A 215 -26.43 -6.43 12.64
C GLN A 215 -25.76 -7.78 12.41
N GLY A 216 -24.46 -7.84 12.72
CA GLY A 216 -23.69 -9.07 12.78
C GLY A 216 -24.26 -9.90 13.91
N GLY A 217 -25.22 -10.76 13.57
CA GLY A 217 -25.72 -11.78 14.47
C GLY A 217 -24.53 -12.52 15.05
N SER A 218 -24.49 -12.56 16.37
CA SER A 218 -23.66 -13.49 17.13
C SER A 218 -23.88 -14.88 16.57
N MET A 219 -22.92 -15.39 15.78
CA MET A 219 -22.78 -16.82 15.59
C MET A 219 -22.25 -17.37 16.91
N ASP A 220 -23.21 -17.72 17.76
CA ASP A 220 -23.07 -18.66 18.86
C ASP A 220 -22.38 -19.92 18.32
N HIS A 221 -21.13 -20.13 18.69
CA HIS A 221 -20.41 -21.36 18.38
C HIS A 221 -20.92 -22.42 19.35
N GLY A 222 -22.09 -22.98 19.01
CA GLY A 222 -22.72 -24.07 19.72
C GLY A 222 -21.74 -25.22 19.92
N SER A 223 -21.40 -25.44 21.19
CA SER A 223 -20.76 -26.65 21.69
C SER A 223 -21.57 -27.85 21.23
N MET A 224 -21.02 -28.66 20.31
CA MET A 224 -21.52 -30.00 20.04
C MET A 224 -21.17 -30.89 21.24
N ASP A 225 -22.12 -30.94 22.16
CA ASP A 225 -22.30 -31.97 23.17
C ASP A 225 -22.49 -33.34 22.46
N HIS A 226 -21.55 -34.26 22.69
CA HIS A 226 -21.65 -35.63 22.22
C HIS A 226 -22.06 -36.54 23.38
N GLY A 227 -23.36 -36.82 23.42
CA GLY A 227 -23.86 -38.19 23.50
C GLY A 227 -23.69 -38.91 24.84
N THR A 228 -24.76 -38.85 25.63
CA THR A 228 -25.09 -39.71 26.76
C THR A 228 -25.09 -41.21 26.43
N MET A 229 -24.38 -42.01 27.24
CA MET A 229 -24.76 -43.35 27.71
C MET A 229 -24.28 -43.41 29.17
N GLY A 230 -25.02 -43.83 30.21
CA GLY A 230 -26.19 -44.69 30.29
C GLY A 230 -25.89 -45.83 31.28
N GLY A 231 -26.35 -45.68 32.54
CA GLY A 231 -26.38 -46.72 33.59
C GLY A 231 -25.21 -46.70 34.59
N SER A 232 -25.35 -47.02 35.87
CA SER A 232 -26.48 -47.42 36.70
C SER A 232 -26.05 -47.30 38.17
N THR A 233 -26.99 -46.82 38.99
CA THR A 233 -27.17 -46.89 40.46
C THR A 233 -26.28 -47.82 41.32
N GLY A 234 -25.98 -47.36 42.54
CA GLY A 234 -25.85 -48.23 43.71
C GLY A 234 -24.92 -47.72 44.81
N GLY A 235 -25.48 -47.13 45.87
CA GLY A 235 -24.74 -46.81 47.09
C GLY A 235 -24.65 -48.00 48.07
N THR A 236 -23.86 -47.81 49.15
CA THR A 236 -24.05 -48.32 50.54
C THR A 236 -22.78 -48.91 51.18
N THR A 237 -22.29 -48.19 52.22
CA THR A 237 -21.67 -48.61 53.52
C THR A 237 -20.36 -49.39 53.65
N GLY A 238 -19.63 -49.00 54.73
CA GLY A 238 -18.73 -49.84 55.53
C GLY A 238 -17.27 -49.73 55.08
N GLY A 239 -16.26 -49.50 55.92
CA GLY A 239 -16.12 -49.66 57.36
C GLY A 239 -14.70 -50.15 57.63
N THR A 240 -13.98 -49.41 58.48
CA THR A 240 -12.89 -49.86 59.38
C THR A 240 -11.54 -50.43 58.84
N THR A 241 -10.49 -49.86 59.46
CA THR A 241 -9.28 -50.47 60.08
C THR A 241 -7.97 -50.66 59.31
N LYS A 242 -6.93 -50.02 59.89
CA LYS A 242 -5.56 -50.50 60.22
C LYS A 242 -4.65 -50.89 59.01
N THR A 243 -3.33 -50.70 58.99
CA THR A 243 -2.29 -50.37 59.98
C THR A 243 -0.98 -50.12 59.21
N LYS A 244 -0.10 -49.32 59.84
CA LYS A 244 1.34 -49.11 59.61
C LYS A 244 1.77 -48.33 58.37
#